data_AF-A0A1M5MP97-F1
#
_entry.id   AF-A0A1M5MP97-F1
#
_cell.length_a   1.000
_cell.length_b   1.000
_cell.length_c   1.000
_cell.angle_alpha   90.00
_cell.angle_beta   90.00
_cell.angle_gamma   90.00
#
_symmetry.space_group_name_H-M   'P 1'
#
loop_
_entity.id
_entity.type
_entity.pdbx_description
1 polymer ?
#
loop_
_entity_poly.entity_id
_entity_poly.type
_entity_poly.pdbx_seq_one_letter_code
_entity_poly.pdbx_strand_id
1 'polypeptide(L)'
;MKKVGNHNSISRKLFFSLALSLAFSLTSFAQDAAPAAATEVPVATQGGDPIKGKELFNSNCAACHKLDGKATGPALRGIADRRDKQWLYKWIHNSADLIKSGDADAIKVFEENNKVAMTAFPQLSEGDIDNIIAYTSEVKAEAPAPLPGAAAGTTSQEGGLSNNLILGALALVMLMLVVMLFLVSNVLAKVAKANGIEVAPNAPRQSIWKAFVRNQFLVLVASVFLLLASGYFVYGYLMQVGVDQDYAPIQPIHFSHKIHAGDNEINCKYCHSAARVSKNAGIPSLNVCMNCHKNIAEVAEATATPEYSKAFYDEQIQKLYTAVGWDKAAQTYTGKTEPVKWVRIHNLPDFVYFNHSQHVTVAGLECQTCHGPVETYEVQKQFAPLTMGWCIDCHRKTDVKMEGNEYYAKIHAELSKKYGVEKLTAAQMGGLECGKCHY
;
A
#
# COMPACT_ATOMS: atom_id res chain seq x y z
N MET A 1 39.26 -9.92 50.41
CA MET A 1 38.69 -9.04 49.36
C MET A 1 38.43 -9.87 48.11
N LYS A 2 37.15 -10.05 47.72
CA LYS A 2 36.72 -10.88 46.59
C LYS A 2 37.12 -10.21 45.26
N LYS A 3 37.82 -10.95 44.39
CA LYS A 3 38.10 -10.57 42.99
C LYS A 3 36.78 -10.48 42.21
N VAL A 4 36.50 -9.31 41.62
CA VAL A 4 35.37 -9.11 40.72
C VAL A 4 35.85 -9.36 39.29
N GLY A 5 35.18 -10.27 38.58
CA GLY A 5 35.56 -10.74 37.26
C GLY A 5 34.81 -10.06 36.11
N ASN A 6 35.47 -10.05 34.95
CA ASN A 6 34.99 -9.85 33.57
C ASN A 6 34.59 -8.44 33.08
N HIS A 7 35.55 -7.77 32.44
CA HIS A 7 35.41 -6.58 31.59
C HIS A 7 35.10 -6.87 30.09
N ASN A 8 34.40 -7.96 29.75
CA ASN A 8 34.13 -8.33 28.34
C ASN A 8 32.67 -8.16 27.87
N SER A 9 31.82 -7.42 28.61
CA SER A 9 30.38 -7.34 28.34
C SER A 9 29.99 -6.38 27.19
N ILE A 10 30.71 -5.27 27.02
CA ILE A 10 30.28 -4.20 26.10
C ILE A 10 30.57 -4.53 24.63
N SER A 11 31.78 -5.04 24.33
CA SER A 11 32.17 -5.43 22.97
C SER A 11 31.28 -6.54 22.41
N ARG A 12 30.91 -7.51 23.25
CA ARG A 12 30.04 -8.62 22.85
C ARG A 12 28.61 -8.16 22.54
N LYS A 13 28.11 -7.14 23.25
CA LYS A 13 26.79 -6.52 22.96
C LYS A 13 26.81 -5.73 21.66
N LEU A 14 27.87 -4.97 21.39
CA LEU A 14 28.02 -4.19 20.14
C LEU A 14 28.09 -5.08 18.90
N PHE A 15 28.86 -6.18 18.95
CA PHE A 15 28.93 -7.14 17.84
C PHE A 15 27.60 -7.85 17.60
N PHE A 16 26.85 -8.15 18.67
CA PHE A 16 25.54 -8.78 18.55
C PHE A 16 24.49 -7.83 17.95
N SER A 17 24.49 -6.55 18.33
CA SER A 17 23.62 -5.53 17.76
C SER A 17 23.92 -5.26 16.28
N LEU A 18 25.19 -5.24 15.89
CA LEU A 18 25.59 -5.06 14.49
C LEU A 18 25.16 -6.26 13.63
N ALA A 19 25.38 -7.49 14.12
CA ALA A 19 24.95 -8.71 13.44
C ALA A 19 23.41 -8.78 13.29
N LEU A 20 22.66 -8.30 14.29
CA LEU A 20 21.20 -8.24 14.24
C LEU A 20 20.71 -7.22 13.19
N SER A 21 21.34 -6.04 13.08
CA SER A 21 20.95 -5.02 12.09
C SER A 21 21.18 -5.45 10.63
N LEU A 22 22.27 -6.18 10.37
CA LEU A 22 22.60 -6.73 9.06
C LEU A 22 21.65 -7.87 8.64
N ALA A 23 21.10 -8.62 9.60
CA ALA A 23 20.18 -9.72 9.31
C ALA A 23 18.78 -9.25 8.85
N PHE A 24 18.34 -8.05 9.24
CA PHE A 24 17.03 -7.50 8.88
C PHE A 24 17.03 -6.61 7.62
N SER A 25 18.19 -6.41 6.97
CA SER A 25 18.34 -5.45 5.86
C SER A 25 18.14 -6.04 4.46
N LEU A 26 17.78 -7.33 4.33
CA LEU A 26 17.62 -7.99 3.03
C LEU A 26 16.37 -8.86 3.01
N THR A 27 15.25 -8.30 2.56
CA THR A 27 14.19 -9.00 1.81
C THR A 27 13.11 -7.98 1.40
N SER A 28 13.16 -7.56 0.14
CA SER A 28 12.01 -6.95 -0.54
C SER A 28 11.97 -7.58 -1.92
N PHE A 29 11.00 -8.46 -2.16
CA PHE A 29 10.71 -9.02 -3.47
C PHE A 29 9.40 -8.41 -3.95
N ALA A 30 9.44 -7.81 -5.15
CA ALA A 30 8.27 -7.40 -5.91
C ALA A 30 7.73 -8.62 -6.69
N GLN A 31 6.41 -8.81 -6.70
CA GLN A 31 5.73 -9.80 -7.54
C GLN A 31 5.21 -9.10 -8.81
N ASP A 32 5.61 -9.60 -9.98
CA ASP A 32 4.95 -9.31 -11.26
C ASP A 32 3.83 -10.34 -11.53
N ALA A 33 2.79 -9.90 -12.25
CA ALA A 33 1.53 -10.60 -12.46
C ALA A 33 1.62 -11.82 -13.38
N ALA A 34 0.82 -12.85 -13.07
CA ALA A 34 0.66 -14.07 -13.88
C ALA A 34 -0.43 -13.90 -14.98
N PRO A 35 -0.27 -14.53 -16.16
CA PRO A 35 -1.27 -14.50 -17.23
C PRO A 35 -2.43 -15.48 -16.99
N ALA A 36 -3.60 -15.11 -17.51
CA ALA A 36 -4.89 -15.78 -17.33
C ALA A 36 -4.95 -17.17 -17.99
N ALA A 37 -5.53 -18.15 -17.27
CA ALA A 37 -5.87 -19.47 -17.80
C ALA A 37 -7.33 -19.50 -18.28
N ALA A 38 -7.53 -20.16 -19.43
CA ALA A 38 -8.82 -20.31 -20.11
C ALA A 38 -9.78 -21.24 -19.36
N THR A 39 -11.06 -20.86 -19.32
CA THR A 39 -12.17 -21.63 -18.78
C THR A 39 -12.79 -22.56 -19.83
N GLU A 40 -12.84 -23.86 -19.51
CA GLU A 40 -13.71 -24.82 -20.20
C GLU A 40 -15.14 -24.75 -19.62
N VAL A 41 -16.13 -24.91 -20.50
CA VAL A 41 -17.56 -24.91 -20.20
C VAL A 41 -18.11 -26.35 -20.11
N PRO A 42 -18.88 -26.72 -19.08
CA PRO A 42 -19.73 -27.90 -19.12
C PRO A 42 -21.19 -27.55 -19.47
N VAL A 43 -21.82 -28.54 -20.08
CA VAL A 43 -23.13 -28.55 -20.74
C VAL A 43 -24.31 -28.50 -19.75
N ALA A 44 -25.38 -27.85 -20.19
CA ALA A 44 -26.65 -27.66 -19.48
C ALA A 44 -27.40 -28.96 -19.13
N THR A 45 -27.85 -29.04 -17.89
CA THR A 45 -28.95 -29.91 -17.42
C THR A 45 -30.12 -29.03 -17.00
N GLN A 46 -31.35 -29.56 -17.15
CA GLN A 46 -32.62 -28.85 -16.97
C GLN A 46 -32.72 -28.15 -15.60
N GLY A 47 -32.64 -26.82 -15.65
CA GLY A 47 -32.50 -25.89 -14.53
C GLY A 47 -31.59 -24.76 -15.04
N GLY A 48 -31.92 -23.49 -14.81
CA GLY A 48 -31.18 -22.36 -15.41
C GLY A 48 -29.65 -22.44 -15.18
N ASP A 49 -28.88 -21.77 -16.03
CA ASP A 49 -27.41 -21.71 -15.95
C ASP A 49 -26.99 -20.80 -14.78
N PRO A 50 -26.41 -21.35 -13.69
CA PRO A 50 -26.04 -20.55 -12.52
C PRO A 50 -24.91 -19.55 -12.80
N ILE A 51 -24.05 -19.82 -13.79
CA ILE A 51 -22.95 -18.91 -14.17
C ILE A 51 -23.54 -17.67 -14.84
N LYS A 52 -24.43 -17.85 -15.82
CA LYS A 52 -25.19 -16.74 -16.41
C LYS A 52 -26.09 -16.05 -15.40
N GLY A 53 -26.67 -16.83 -14.49
CA GLY A 53 -27.49 -16.33 -13.39
C GLY A 53 -26.74 -15.38 -12.48
N LYS A 54 -25.50 -15.70 -12.14
CA LYS A 54 -24.61 -14.86 -11.35
C LYS A 54 -24.30 -13.53 -12.05
N GLU A 55 -24.02 -13.57 -13.35
CA GLU A 55 -23.76 -12.35 -14.14
C GLU A 55 -24.99 -11.42 -14.18
N LEU A 56 -26.17 -12.00 -14.46
CA LEU A 56 -27.43 -11.27 -14.49
C LEU A 56 -27.79 -10.71 -13.10
N PHE A 57 -27.57 -11.50 -12.05
CA PHE A 57 -27.78 -11.09 -10.66
C PHE A 57 -26.86 -9.93 -10.27
N ASN A 58 -25.56 -10.02 -10.58
CA ASN A 58 -24.59 -8.97 -10.29
C ASN A 58 -24.94 -7.66 -11.00
N SER A 59 -25.48 -7.75 -12.21
CA SER A 59 -25.83 -6.59 -13.04
C SER A 59 -27.13 -5.92 -12.62
N ASN A 60 -28.15 -6.69 -12.21
CA ASN A 60 -29.52 -6.18 -12.05
C ASN A 60 -30.05 -6.25 -10.62
N CYS A 61 -29.54 -7.16 -9.78
CA CYS A 61 -30.16 -7.51 -8.50
C CYS A 61 -29.25 -7.23 -7.29
N ALA A 62 -27.94 -7.38 -7.44
CA ALA A 62 -26.95 -7.28 -6.35
C ALA A 62 -26.89 -5.92 -5.67
N ALA A 63 -27.37 -4.86 -6.34
CA ALA A 63 -27.48 -3.52 -5.75
C ALA A 63 -28.49 -3.46 -4.60
N CYS A 64 -29.52 -4.31 -4.61
CA CYS A 64 -30.61 -4.30 -3.63
C CYS A 64 -30.75 -5.60 -2.85
N HIS A 65 -30.28 -6.73 -3.37
CA HIS A 65 -30.41 -8.06 -2.76
C HIS A 65 -29.05 -8.68 -2.43
N LYS A 66 -28.99 -9.39 -1.31
CA LYS A 66 -27.89 -10.32 -0.99
C LYS A 66 -28.41 -11.76 -0.99
N LEU A 67 -27.52 -12.74 -1.15
CA LEU A 67 -27.92 -14.15 -1.05
C LEU A 67 -28.29 -14.52 0.39
N ASP A 68 -27.42 -14.22 1.36
CA ASP A 68 -27.53 -14.70 2.75
C ASP A 68 -27.91 -13.64 3.78
N GLY A 69 -28.41 -12.47 3.36
CA GLY A 69 -28.73 -11.39 4.29
C GLY A 69 -29.74 -10.38 3.73
N LYS A 70 -30.35 -9.61 4.64
CA LYS A 70 -31.25 -8.50 4.27
C LYS A 70 -30.40 -7.29 3.84
N ALA A 71 -30.81 -6.64 2.75
CA ALA A 71 -30.30 -5.35 2.30
C ALA A 71 -31.50 -4.41 2.07
N THR A 72 -31.59 -3.74 0.92
CA THR A 72 -32.81 -3.02 0.52
C THR A 72 -33.98 -4.00 0.32
N GLY A 73 -33.70 -5.15 -0.30
CA GLY A 73 -34.63 -6.27 -0.45
C GLY A 73 -34.26 -7.47 0.44
N PRO A 74 -35.14 -8.49 0.50
CA PRO A 74 -34.91 -9.70 1.29
C PRO A 74 -33.74 -10.54 0.74
N ALA A 75 -33.20 -11.41 1.60
CA ALA A 75 -32.20 -12.41 1.23
C ALA A 75 -32.79 -13.38 0.20
N LEU A 76 -32.05 -13.63 -0.89
CA LEU A 76 -32.55 -14.42 -2.03
C LEU A 76 -32.07 -15.88 -2.06
N ARG A 77 -31.19 -16.33 -1.16
CA ARG A 77 -30.78 -17.75 -1.16
C ARG A 77 -31.99 -18.68 -1.01
N GLY A 78 -32.11 -19.67 -1.87
CA GLY A 78 -33.24 -20.62 -1.89
C GLY A 78 -34.59 -19.93 -2.06
N ILE A 79 -34.69 -18.87 -2.87
CA ILE A 79 -35.98 -18.20 -3.12
C ILE A 79 -36.96 -19.12 -3.86
N ALA A 80 -36.46 -20.05 -4.68
CA ALA A 80 -37.25 -21.04 -5.39
C ALA A 80 -38.07 -21.95 -4.46
N ASP A 81 -37.57 -22.20 -3.25
CA ASP A 81 -38.26 -23.04 -2.25
C ASP A 81 -39.33 -22.25 -1.48
N ARG A 82 -39.22 -20.92 -1.48
CA ARG A 82 -40.08 -20.03 -0.69
C ARG A 82 -41.24 -19.45 -1.49
N ARG A 83 -41.13 -19.40 -2.82
CA ARG A 83 -42.12 -18.77 -3.71
C ARG A 83 -42.26 -19.56 -5.00
N ASP A 84 -43.50 -19.61 -5.49
CA ASP A 84 -43.80 -20.22 -6.78
C ASP A 84 -43.07 -19.50 -7.93
N LYS A 85 -42.60 -20.27 -8.90
CA LYS A 85 -41.81 -19.80 -10.03
C LYS A 85 -42.57 -18.79 -10.91
N GLN A 86 -43.86 -19.04 -11.17
CA GLN A 86 -44.71 -18.16 -11.96
C GLN A 86 -45.02 -16.86 -11.21
N TRP A 87 -45.10 -16.92 -9.88
CA TRP A 87 -45.21 -15.73 -9.05
C TRP A 87 -43.93 -14.88 -9.12
N LEU A 88 -42.75 -15.51 -9.08
CA LEU A 88 -41.45 -14.83 -9.21
C LEU A 88 -41.29 -14.11 -10.55
N TYR A 89 -41.77 -14.68 -11.65
CA TYR A 89 -41.76 -14.01 -12.96
C TYR A 89 -42.55 -12.70 -12.93
N LYS A 90 -43.81 -12.76 -12.44
CA LYS A 90 -44.68 -11.58 -12.33
C LYS A 90 -44.08 -10.52 -11.40
N TRP A 91 -43.48 -10.96 -10.28
CA TRP A 91 -42.85 -10.06 -9.32
C TRP A 91 -41.63 -9.35 -9.90
N ILE A 92 -40.75 -10.08 -10.61
CA ILE A 92 -39.53 -9.52 -11.22
C ILE A 92 -39.86 -8.60 -12.38
N HIS A 93 -40.85 -8.96 -13.21
CA HIS A 93 -41.30 -8.09 -14.29
C HIS A 93 -41.95 -6.81 -13.79
N ASN A 94 -42.86 -6.90 -12.81
CA ASN A 94 -43.48 -5.71 -12.22
C ASN A 94 -44.11 -5.99 -10.84
N SER A 95 -43.35 -5.78 -9.76
CA SER A 95 -43.88 -5.95 -8.40
C SER A 95 -44.99 -4.94 -8.06
N ALA A 96 -44.97 -3.74 -8.66
CA ALA A 96 -45.96 -2.70 -8.36
C ALA A 96 -47.36 -3.11 -8.83
N ASP A 97 -47.48 -3.85 -9.93
CA ASP A 97 -48.77 -4.34 -10.42
C ASP A 97 -49.35 -5.43 -9.53
N LEU A 98 -48.51 -6.33 -8.99
CA LEU A 98 -48.93 -7.34 -8.00
C LEU A 98 -49.39 -6.71 -6.68
N ILE A 99 -48.69 -5.68 -6.22
CA ILE A 99 -49.08 -4.94 -5.01
C ILE A 99 -50.43 -4.24 -5.24
N LYS A 100 -50.62 -3.60 -6.40
CA LYS A 100 -51.89 -2.93 -6.77
C LYS A 100 -53.04 -3.90 -6.99
N SER A 101 -52.77 -5.12 -7.48
CA SER A 101 -53.81 -6.13 -7.69
C SER A 101 -54.32 -6.73 -6.38
N GLY A 102 -53.74 -6.36 -5.23
CA GLY A 102 -54.17 -6.83 -3.92
C GLY A 102 -53.60 -8.21 -3.54
N ASP A 103 -52.51 -8.64 -4.17
CA ASP A 103 -51.85 -9.90 -3.82
C ASP A 103 -51.30 -9.82 -2.39
N ALA A 104 -51.79 -10.69 -1.51
CA ALA A 104 -51.50 -10.62 -0.07
C ALA A 104 -50.01 -10.84 0.23
N ASP A 105 -49.33 -11.66 -0.57
CA ASP A 105 -47.92 -11.96 -0.42
C ASP A 105 -47.02 -10.81 -0.91
N ALA A 106 -47.39 -10.19 -2.03
CA ALA A 106 -46.77 -8.99 -2.55
C ALA A 106 -46.84 -7.83 -1.55
N ILE A 107 -48.01 -7.59 -0.96
CA ILE A 107 -48.22 -6.54 0.05
C ILE A 107 -47.40 -6.84 1.31
N LYS A 108 -47.37 -8.10 1.77
CA LYS A 108 -46.57 -8.49 2.93
C LYS A 108 -45.08 -8.22 2.72
N VAL A 109 -44.53 -8.65 1.57
CA VAL A 109 -43.12 -8.40 1.23
C VAL A 109 -42.83 -6.90 1.15
N PHE A 110 -43.76 -6.11 0.60
CA PHE A 110 -43.61 -4.66 0.51
C PHE A 110 -43.57 -3.97 1.89
N GLU A 111 -44.48 -4.33 2.79
CA GLU A 111 -44.53 -3.78 4.15
C GLU A 111 -43.29 -4.17 4.99
N GLU A 112 -42.81 -5.42 4.87
CA GLU A 112 -41.63 -5.93 5.60
C GLU A 112 -40.29 -5.34 5.13
N ASN A 113 -40.25 -4.72 3.94
CA ASN A 113 -39.05 -4.14 3.34
C ASN A 113 -39.16 -2.62 3.15
N ASN A 114 -39.67 -1.94 4.20
CA ASN A 114 -39.70 -0.48 4.31
C ASN A 114 -40.54 0.23 3.24
N LYS A 115 -41.52 -0.45 2.62
CA LYS A 115 -42.38 0.10 1.56
C LYS A 115 -41.57 0.62 0.36
N VAL A 116 -40.39 0.03 0.14
CA VAL A 116 -39.57 0.28 -1.05
C VAL A 116 -40.04 -0.67 -2.14
N ALA A 117 -40.58 -0.13 -3.23
CA ALA A 117 -40.99 -0.94 -4.37
C ALA A 117 -39.76 -1.44 -5.12
N MET A 118 -39.76 -2.72 -5.51
CA MET A 118 -38.72 -3.26 -6.36
C MET A 118 -38.85 -2.65 -7.76
N THR A 119 -37.71 -2.28 -8.37
CA THR A 119 -37.68 -1.82 -9.75
C THR A 119 -38.25 -2.91 -10.67
N ALA A 120 -39.05 -2.50 -11.67
CA ALA A 120 -39.59 -3.41 -12.67
C ALA A 120 -38.49 -3.81 -13.67
N PHE A 121 -38.39 -5.11 -13.97
CA PHE A 121 -37.44 -5.65 -14.96
C PHE A 121 -38.16 -6.30 -16.16
N PRO A 122 -39.02 -5.58 -16.90
CA PRO A 122 -39.78 -6.16 -18.03
C PRO A 122 -38.88 -6.65 -19.18
N GLN A 123 -37.62 -6.23 -19.21
CA GLN A 123 -36.63 -6.64 -20.20
C GLN A 123 -36.02 -8.03 -19.95
N LEU A 124 -36.12 -8.58 -18.75
CA LEU A 124 -35.58 -9.91 -18.46
C LEU A 124 -36.53 -10.98 -18.98
N SER A 125 -36.04 -11.91 -19.79
CA SER A 125 -36.86 -13.04 -20.24
C SER A 125 -37.10 -14.03 -19.09
N GLU A 126 -38.10 -14.90 -19.19
CA GLU A 126 -38.30 -15.98 -18.20
C GLU A 126 -37.06 -16.89 -18.10
N GLY A 127 -36.34 -17.09 -19.20
CA GLY A 127 -35.07 -17.84 -19.21
C GLY A 127 -33.95 -17.13 -18.45
N ASP A 128 -33.89 -15.80 -18.50
CA ASP A 128 -32.92 -15.02 -17.70
C ASP A 128 -33.26 -15.08 -16.22
N ILE A 129 -34.55 -15.01 -15.89
CA ILE A 129 -35.04 -15.17 -14.52
C ILE A 129 -34.73 -16.58 -14.00
N ASP A 130 -34.86 -17.60 -14.84
CA ASP A 130 -34.49 -18.98 -14.49
C ASP A 130 -33.01 -19.14 -14.16
N ASN A 131 -32.15 -18.49 -14.92
CA ASN A 131 -30.72 -18.47 -14.64
C ASN A 131 -30.45 -17.79 -13.28
N ILE A 132 -31.08 -16.64 -13.01
CA ILE A 132 -30.96 -15.92 -11.72
C ILE A 132 -31.46 -16.79 -10.57
N ILE A 133 -32.62 -17.44 -10.72
CA ILE A 133 -33.17 -18.34 -9.70
C ILE A 133 -32.21 -19.50 -9.45
N ALA A 134 -31.67 -20.13 -10.51
CA ALA A 134 -30.71 -21.22 -10.38
C ALA A 134 -29.46 -20.80 -9.59
N TYR A 135 -28.92 -19.60 -9.85
CA TYR A 135 -27.81 -19.04 -9.07
C TYR A 135 -28.19 -18.83 -7.59
N THR A 136 -29.36 -18.25 -7.31
CA THR A 136 -29.79 -18.02 -5.92
C THR A 136 -30.11 -19.31 -5.16
N SER A 137 -30.40 -20.40 -5.87
CA SER A 137 -30.66 -21.72 -5.29
C SER A 137 -29.40 -22.55 -5.06
N GLU A 138 -28.22 -22.07 -5.44
CA GLU A 138 -26.97 -22.74 -5.11
C GLU A 138 -26.85 -22.90 -3.58
N VAL A 139 -26.45 -24.10 -3.15
CA VAL A 139 -26.08 -24.34 -1.75
C VAL A 139 -24.88 -23.45 -1.42
N LYS A 140 -24.87 -22.82 -0.24
CA LYS A 140 -23.74 -22.00 0.21
C LYS A 140 -22.46 -22.84 0.11
N ALA A 141 -21.61 -22.55 -0.87
CA ALA A 141 -20.36 -23.27 -1.04
C ALA A 141 -19.48 -23.07 0.20
N GLU A 142 -19.10 -24.17 0.85
CA GLU A 142 -18.02 -24.14 1.83
C GLU A 142 -16.71 -23.89 1.09
N ALA A 143 -15.97 -22.86 1.52
CA ALA A 143 -14.72 -22.49 0.89
C ALA A 143 -13.73 -23.67 0.91
N PRO A 144 -13.06 -23.99 -0.21
CA PRO A 144 -12.01 -24.99 -0.19
C PRO A 144 -10.87 -24.54 0.73
N ALA A 145 -10.45 -25.43 1.63
CA ALA A 145 -9.31 -25.21 2.50
C ALA A 145 -8.04 -24.93 1.67
N PRO A 146 -7.13 -24.04 2.12
CA PRO A 146 -5.89 -23.78 1.40
C PRO A 146 -5.04 -25.06 1.36
N LEU A 147 -4.67 -25.50 0.16
CA LEU A 147 -3.69 -26.57 -0.03
C LEU A 147 -2.30 -26.09 0.45
N PRO A 148 -1.62 -26.83 1.35
CA PRO A 148 -0.24 -26.52 1.72
C PRO A 148 0.73 -27.13 0.69
N GLY A 149 1.60 -26.27 0.16
CA GLY A 149 2.86 -26.69 -0.46
C GLY A 149 2.86 -26.76 -1.99
N ALA A 150 3.32 -25.69 -2.63
CA ALA A 150 3.98 -25.78 -3.93
C ALA A 150 5.44 -25.36 -3.71
N ALA A 151 6.33 -26.35 -3.82
CA ALA A 151 7.77 -26.19 -3.71
C ALA A 151 8.33 -25.30 -4.82
N ALA A 152 9.47 -24.69 -4.50
CA ALA A 152 10.22 -23.73 -5.30
C ALA A 152 10.45 -24.18 -6.75
N GLY A 153 10.02 -23.34 -7.69
CA GLY A 153 10.46 -23.37 -9.07
C GLY A 153 11.73 -22.54 -9.24
N THR A 154 12.88 -23.19 -9.33
CA THR A 154 14.13 -22.61 -9.85
C THR A 154 13.97 -22.22 -11.31
N THR A 155 14.26 -20.97 -11.66
CA THR A 155 14.67 -20.59 -13.02
C THR A 155 15.76 -19.53 -13.01
N SER A 156 16.95 -19.98 -13.42
CA SER A 156 17.94 -19.37 -14.31
C SER A 156 17.82 -17.86 -14.61
N GLN A 157 18.75 -17.07 -14.05
CA GLN A 157 19.12 -15.76 -14.58
C GLN A 157 20.29 -15.91 -15.55
N GLU A 158 20.08 -15.52 -16.81
CA GLU A 158 21.18 -15.20 -17.72
C GLU A 158 21.79 -13.84 -17.36
N GLY A 159 23.12 -13.82 -17.23
CA GLY A 159 23.90 -12.86 -18.01
C GLY A 159 24.44 -11.59 -17.35
N GLY A 160 24.56 -11.51 -16.02
CA GLY A 160 25.33 -10.46 -15.37
C GLY A 160 26.00 -10.99 -14.10
N LEU A 161 27.34 -11.09 -14.08
CA LEU A 161 28.08 -11.59 -12.93
C LEU A 161 27.74 -10.73 -11.71
N SER A 162 26.90 -11.26 -10.81
CA SER A 162 26.49 -10.54 -9.60
C SER A 162 27.71 -10.22 -8.76
N ASN A 163 27.72 -9.05 -8.11
CA ASN A 163 28.84 -8.60 -7.27
C ASN A 163 29.18 -9.65 -6.18
N ASN A 164 28.18 -10.43 -5.75
CA ASN A 164 28.33 -11.55 -4.81
C ASN A 164 29.11 -12.73 -5.40
N LEU A 165 28.96 -13.02 -6.70
CA LEU A 165 29.74 -14.07 -7.39
C LEU A 165 31.20 -13.65 -7.57
N ILE A 166 31.45 -12.36 -7.88
CA ILE A 166 32.80 -11.79 -7.96
C ILE A 166 33.48 -11.81 -6.59
N LEU A 167 32.77 -11.40 -5.53
CA LEU A 167 33.26 -11.48 -4.16
C LEU A 167 33.50 -12.94 -3.71
N GLY A 168 32.63 -13.87 -4.12
CA GLY A 168 32.81 -15.30 -3.88
C GLY A 168 34.04 -15.88 -4.57
N ALA A 169 34.28 -15.52 -5.84
CA ALA A 169 35.46 -15.94 -6.58
C ALA A 169 36.76 -15.37 -6.00
N LEU A 170 36.77 -14.08 -5.63
CA LEU A 170 37.91 -13.44 -4.97
C LEU A 170 38.22 -14.06 -3.61
N ALA A 171 37.19 -14.37 -2.82
CA ALA A 171 37.36 -15.05 -1.54
C ALA A 171 37.98 -16.45 -1.71
N LEU A 172 37.57 -17.20 -2.75
CA LEU A 172 38.11 -18.52 -3.06
C LEU A 172 39.58 -18.45 -3.50
N VAL A 173 39.92 -17.49 -4.37
CA VAL A 173 41.32 -17.23 -4.76
C VAL A 173 42.17 -16.84 -3.56
N MET A 174 41.67 -15.96 -2.68
CA MET A 174 42.37 -15.57 -1.46
C MET A 174 42.58 -16.77 -0.52
N LEU A 175 41.57 -17.63 -0.38
CA LEU A 175 41.66 -18.85 0.43
C LEU A 175 42.68 -19.84 -0.16
N MET A 176 42.70 -20.02 -1.48
CA MET A 176 43.67 -20.87 -2.17
C MET A 176 45.11 -20.34 -1.97
N LEU A 177 45.32 -19.04 -2.07
CA LEU A 177 46.62 -18.42 -1.83
C LEU A 177 47.07 -18.58 -0.37
N VAL A 178 46.16 -18.45 0.60
CA VAL A 178 46.47 -18.68 2.03
C VAL A 178 46.86 -20.14 2.27
N VAL A 179 46.12 -21.09 1.69
CA VAL A 179 46.44 -22.54 1.79
C VAL A 179 47.79 -22.84 1.14
N MET A 180 48.06 -22.29 -0.05
CA MET A 180 49.35 -22.45 -0.73
C MET A 180 50.50 -21.89 0.10
N LEU A 181 50.36 -20.68 0.66
CA LEU A 181 51.35 -20.07 1.56
C LEU A 181 51.61 -20.94 2.79
N PHE A 182 50.56 -21.52 3.37
CA PHE A 182 50.68 -22.41 4.51
C PHE A 182 51.45 -23.69 4.14
N LEU A 183 51.12 -24.32 3.00
CA LEU A 183 51.82 -25.50 2.51
C LEU A 183 53.29 -25.22 2.22
N VAL A 184 53.60 -24.12 1.52
CA VAL A 184 54.97 -23.69 1.23
C VAL A 184 55.73 -23.42 2.52
N SER A 185 55.15 -22.69 3.47
CA SER A 185 55.77 -22.44 4.77
C SER A 185 56.05 -23.74 5.54
N ASN A 186 55.16 -24.72 5.45
CA ASN A 186 55.29 -25.99 6.14
C ASN A 186 56.35 -26.88 5.48
N VAL A 187 56.45 -26.86 4.15
CA VAL A 187 57.52 -27.54 3.38
C VAL A 187 58.87 -26.91 3.67
N LEU A 188 58.98 -25.58 3.63
CA LEU A 188 60.21 -24.85 3.95
C LEU A 188 60.67 -25.14 5.39
N ALA A 189 59.74 -25.21 6.36
CA ALA A 189 60.06 -25.59 7.73
C ALA A 189 60.56 -27.04 7.84
N LYS A 190 59.96 -27.99 7.11
CA LYS A 190 60.41 -29.38 7.06
C LYS A 190 61.79 -29.52 6.41
N VAL A 191 62.05 -28.80 5.33
CA VAL A 191 63.34 -28.79 4.62
C VAL A 191 64.44 -28.13 5.47
N ALA A 192 64.14 -27.01 6.14
CA ALA A 192 65.08 -26.37 7.07
C ALA A 192 65.48 -27.31 8.22
N LYS A 193 64.50 -28.06 8.77
CA LYS A 193 64.74 -29.06 9.82
C LYS A 193 65.56 -30.26 9.32
N ALA A 194 65.33 -30.71 8.07
CA ALA A 194 66.06 -31.83 7.47
C ALA A 194 67.52 -31.46 7.13
N ASN A 195 67.80 -30.19 6.84
CA ASN A 195 69.14 -29.69 6.49
C ASN A 195 69.93 -29.13 7.69
N GLY A 196 69.48 -29.37 8.92
CA GLY A 196 70.22 -28.97 10.13
C GLY A 196 70.31 -27.46 10.36
N ILE A 197 69.45 -26.66 9.73
CA ILE A 197 69.40 -25.21 9.92
C ILE A 197 68.55 -24.93 11.16
N GLU A 198 69.17 -24.45 12.25
CA GLU A 198 68.44 -23.96 13.42
C GLU A 198 67.65 -22.70 13.03
N VAL A 199 66.35 -22.89 12.78
CA VAL A 199 65.41 -21.78 12.55
C VAL A 199 65.31 -21.01 13.87
N ALA A 200 65.80 -19.77 13.88
CA ALA A 200 65.77 -18.91 15.07
C ALA A 200 64.35 -18.92 15.71
N PRO A 201 64.25 -18.98 17.04
CA PRO A 201 62.96 -19.00 17.72
C PRO A 201 62.17 -17.76 17.29
N ASN A 202 60.91 -17.97 16.88
CA ASN A 202 60.01 -16.88 16.49
C ASN A 202 60.02 -15.82 17.59
N ALA A 203 60.53 -14.63 17.28
CA ALA A 203 60.46 -13.50 18.20
C ALA A 203 58.99 -13.35 18.63
N PRO A 204 58.71 -13.04 19.91
CA PRO A 204 57.34 -12.95 20.41
C PRO A 204 56.56 -12.00 19.52
N ARG A 205 55.56 -12.54 18.78
CA ARG A 205 54.72 -11.77 17.86
C ARG A 205 54.15 -10.60 18.65
N GLN A 206 54.54 -9.39 18.26
CA GLN A 206 54.01 -8.19 18.89
C GLN A 206 52.50 -8.15 18.63
N SER A 207 51.73 -7.88 19.68
CA SER A 207 50.28 -7.70 19.54
C SER A 207 50.00 -6.65 18.46
N ILE A 208 49.06 -6.94 17.56
CA ILE A 208 48.68 -6.06 16.44
C ILE A 208 48.35 -4.64 16.95
N TRP A 209 47.75 -4.53 18.13
CA TRP A 209 47.45 -3.25 18.78
C TRP A 209 48.70 -2.48 19.21
N LYS A 210 49.72 -3.17 19.72
CA LYS A 210 51.01 -2.54 20.05
C LYS A 210 51.75 -2.10 18.79
N ALA A 211 51.70 -2.92 17.73
CA ALA A 211 52.28 -2.57 16.44
C ALA A 211 51.56 -1.36 15.79
N PHE A 212 50.23 -1.29 15.92
CA PHE A 212 49.41 -0.18 15.44
C PHE A 212 49.72 1.12 16.18
N VAL A 213 49.69 1.13 17.51
CA VAL A 213 49.95 2.34 18.32
C VAL A 213 51.38 2.85 18.14
N ARG A 214 52.34 1.95 17.93
CA ARG A 214 53.74 2.34 17.67
C ARG A 214 53.94 2.93 16.27
N ASN A 215 53.05 2.64 15.32
CA ASN A 215 53.11 3.17 13.97
C ASN A 215 52.35 4.50 13.91
N GLN A 216 53.08 5.61 14.09
CA GLN A 216 52.51 6.95 14.13
C GLN A 216 51.74 7.33 12.85
N PHE A 217 52.12 6.78 11.68
CA PHE A 217 51.36 6.96 10.44
C PHE A 217 49.98 6.30 10.51
N LEU A 218 49.90 5.04 10.96
CA LEU A 218 48.62 4.33 11.09
C LEU A 218 47.71 4.98 12.15
N VAL A 219 48.26 5.45 13.26
CA VAL A 219 47.51 6.19 14.27
C VAL A 219 46.96 7.49 13.66
N LEU A 220 47.77 8.27 12.95
CA LEU A 220 47.33 9.51 12.32
C LEU A 220 46.23 9.27 11.28
N VAL A 221 46.42 8.29 10.38
CA VAL A 221 45.42 7.93 9.37
C VAL A 221 44.11 7.50 10.03
N ALA A 222 44.17 6.65 11.07
CA ALA A 222 42.97 6.22 11.78
C ALA A 222 42.30 7.38 12.54
N SER A 223 43.06 8.29 13.15
CA SER A 223 42.51 9.49 13.78
C SER A 223 41.80 10.39 12.76
N VAL A 224 42.41 10.65 11.60
CA VAL A 224 41.77 11.41 10.52
C VAL A 224 40.50 10.72 10.03
N PHE A 225 40.56 9.40 9.82
CA PHE A 225 39.38 8.61 9.44
C PHE A 225 38.26 8.72 10.48
N LEU A 226 38.57 8.58 11.77
CA LEU A 226 37.58 8.68 12.84
C LEU A 226 37.01 10.09 12.95
N LEU A 227 37.80 11.13 12.72
CA LEU A 227 37.32 12.52 12.69
C LEU A 227 36.36 12.75 11.51
N LEU A 228 36.71 12.28 10.32
CA LEU A 228 35.84 12.38 9.14
C LEU A 228 34.56 11.55 9.30
N ALA A 229 34.66 10.34 9.84
CA ALA A 229 33.51 9.50 10.13
C ALA A 229 32.60 10.18 11.17
N SER A 230 33.17 10.75 12.23
CA SER A 230 32.41 11.50 13.23
C SER A 230 31.69 12.70 12.60
N GLY A 231 32.39 13.48 11.78
CA GLY A 231 31.78 14.59 11.03
C GLY A 231 30.64 14.13 10.13
N TYR A 232 30.83 13.03 9.40
CA TYR A 232 29.82 12.43 8.53
C TYR A 232 28.56 12.00 9.31
N PHE A 233 28.71 11.25 10.40
CA PHE A 233 27.57 10.76 11.17
C PHE A 233 26.84 11.87 11.93
N VAL A 234 27.57 12.84 12.49
CA VAL A 234 26.95 14.00 13.17
C VAL A 234 26.20 14.85 12.17
N TYR A 235 26.82 15.20 11.04
CA TYR A 235 26.16 15.97 9.98
C TYR A 235 24.94 15.21 9.43
N GLY A 236 25.09 13.91 9.14
CA GLY A 236 23.99 13.06 8.69
C GLY A 236 22.82 13.03 9.66
N TYR A 237 23.07 12.88 10.96
CA TYR A 237 22.02 12.94 11.98
C TYR A 237 21.33 14.30 12.04
N LEU A 238 22.09 15.40 12.04
CA LEU A 238 21.53 16.75 12.09
C LEU A 238 20.68 17.09 10.87
N MET A 239 21.03 16.58 9.68
CA MET A 239 20.26 16.79 8.44
C MET A 239 18.95 15.97 8.39
N GLN A 240 18.75 15.03 9.31
CA GLN A 240 17.49 14.25 9.43
C GLN A 240 16.54 14.83 10.48
N VAL A 241 16.93 15.87 11.21
CA VAL A 241 16.06 16.53 12.18
C VAL A 241 14.93 17.25 11.44
N GLY A 242 13.67 16.97 11.81
CA GLY A 242 12.49 17.56 11.18
C GLY A 242 12.11 16.94 9.83
N VAL A 243 12.58 15.72 9.54
CA VAL A 243 12.19 14.93 8.37
C VAL A 243 11.33 13.76 8.82
N ASP A 244 10.03 13.78 8.49
CA ASP A 244 9.04 12.79 8.92
C ASP A 244 8.69 11.76 7.82
N GLN A 245 9.67 11.38 7.00
CA GLN A 245 9.45 10.36 5.97
C GLN A 245 9.10 8.99 6.58
N ASP A 246 8.26 8.25 5.87
CA ASP A 246 7.70 6.96 6.28
C ASP A 246 6.90 6.97 7.59
N TYR A 247 6.55 8.16 8.11
CA TYR A 247 5.65 8.27 9.26
C TYR A 247 4.27 7.67 8.95
N ALA A 248 3.88 6.65 9.72
CA ALA A 248 2.65 5.87 9.52
C ALA A 248 1.97 5.58 10.88
N PRO A 249 1.20 6.54 11.44
CA PRO A 249 0.53 6.35 12.72
C PRO A 249 -0.69 5.44 12.60
N ILE A 250 -1.02 4.78 13.70
CA ILE A 250 -2.26 3.99 13.81
C ILE A 250 -3.47 4.94 13.81
N GLN A 251 -4.41 4.70 12.90
CA GLN A 251 -5.65 5.47 12.78
C GLN A 251 -6.78 4.85 13.64
N PRO A 252 -7.81 5.63 14.04
CA PRO A 252 -8.93 5.10 14.82
C PRO A 252 -9.74 4.01 14.09
N ILE A 253 -9.82 4.13 12.76
CA ILE A 253 -10.39 3.15 11.84
C ILE A 253 -9.25 2.76 10.89
N HIS A 254 -9.04 1.45 10.71
CA HIS A 254 -8.06 0.94 9.75
C HIS A 254 -8.61 1.10 8.33
N PHE A 255 -8.43 2.30 7.77
CA PHE A 255 -8.87 2.66 6.42
C PHE A 255 -7.78 2.32 5.40
N SER A 256 -8.11 1.45 4.44
CA SER A 256 -7.21 1.04 3.36
C SER A 256 -7.41 1.87 2.09
N HIS A 257 -6.39 2.64 1.70
CA HIS A 257 -6.39 3.30 0.38
C HIS A 257 -6.20 2.28 -0.74
N LYS A 258 -5.50 1.18 -0.48
CA LYS A 258 -5.31 0.08 -1.43
C LYS A 258 -6.64 -0.48 -1.95
N ILE A 259 -7.56 -0.81 -1.05
CA ILE A 259 -8.87 -1.36 -1.44
C ILE A 259 -9.68 -0.30 -2.22
N HIS A 260 -9.71 0.95 -1.75
CA HIS A 260 -10.58 1.97 -2.33
C HIS A 260 -10.03 2.54 -3.65
N ALA A 261 -8.79 3.00 -3.67
CA ALA A 261 -8.19 3.67 -4.81
C ALA A 261 -7.42 2.72 -5.75
N GLY A 262 -6.90 1.59 -5.24
CA GLY A 262 -6.23 0.57 -6.03
C GLY A 262 -7.22 -0.42 -6.61
N ASP A 263 -7.76 -1.31 -5.79
CA ASP A 263 -8.56 -2.45 -6.26
C ASP A 263 -9.90 -2.02 -6.88
N ASN A 264 -10.56 -1.01 -6.29
CA ASN A 264 -11.83 -0.48 -6.81
C ASN A 264 -11.66 0.75 -7.73
N GLU A 265 -10.42 1.19 -7.97
CA GLU A 265 -10.09 2.32 -8.86
C GLU A 265 -10.88 3.62 -8.57
N ILE A 266 -11.28 3.86 -7.32
CA ILE A 266 -12.03 5.06 -6.96
C ILE A 266 -11.13 6.28 -7.13
N ASN A 267 -11.57 7.24 -7.95
CA ASN A 267 -10.80 8.44 -8.22
C ASN A 267 -10.47 9.23 -6.94
N CYS A 268 -9.20 9.62 -6.76
CA CYS A 268 -8.71 10.35 -5.58
C CYS A 268 -9.56 11.58 -5.22
N LYS A 269 -10.03 12.31 -6.25
CA LYS A 269 -10.78 13.56 -6.09
C LYS A 269 -12.27 13.33 -5.78
N TYR A 270 -12.74 12.08 -5.73
CA TYR A 270 -14.08 11.76 -5.26
C TYR A 270 -14.20 12.01 -3.76
N CYS A 271 -13.28 11.45 -2.98
CA CYS A 271 -13.21 11.64 -1.53
C CYS A 271 -12.54 12.98 -1.17
N HIS A 272 -11.40 13.30 -1.79
CA HIS A 272 -10.66 14.55 -1.54
C HIS A 272 -11.06 15.66 -2.51
N SER A 273 -12.36 15.94 -2.59
CA SER A 273 -12.95 16.85 -3.59
C SER A 273 -12.45 18.29 -3.49
N ALA A 274 -12.16 18.75 -2.27
CA ALA A 274 -11.72 20.12 -2.03
C ALA A 274 -10.32 20.42 -2.61
N ALA A 275 -9.54 19.39 -2.97
CA ALA A 275 -8.24 19.55 -3.61
C ALA A 275 -8.30 20.37 -4.91
N ARG A 276 -9.45 20.38 -5.59
CA ARG A 276 -9.65 21.11 -6.85
C ARG A 276 -9.83 22.62 -6.66
N VAL A 277 -10.34 23.05 -5.50
CA VAL A 277 -10.88 24.42 -5.33
C VAL A 277 -10.35 25.13 -4.09
N SER A 278 -9.88 24.39 -3.09
CA SER A 278 -9.44 24.92 -1.80
C SER A 278 -7.93 24.79 -1.63
N LYS A 279 -7.39 25.58 -0.72
CA LYS A 279 -5.99 25.44 -0.29
C LYS A 279 -5.75 24.14 0.50
N ASN A 280 -6.78 23.65 1.18
CA ASN A 280 -6.75 22.38 1.92
C ASN A 280 -7.61 21.35 1.16
N ALA A 281 -7.02 20.20 0.78
CA ALA A 281 -7.77 19.09 0.18
C ALA A 281 -8.83 18.48 1.10
N GLY A 282 -8.61 18.57 2.43
CA GLY A 282 -9.53 18.10 3.46
C GLY A 282 -9.56 16.58 3.61
N ILE A 283 -9.96 16.13 4.80
CA ILE A 283 -10.36 14.74 5.04
C ILE A 283 -11.85 14.64 4.70
N PRO A 284 -12.32 13.61 3.96
CA PRO A 284 -13.72 13.49 3.62
C PRO A 284 -14.59 13.43 4.88
N SER A 285 -15.74 14.11 4.83
CA SER A 285 -16.78 13.92 5.86
C SER A 285 -17.34 12.50 5.79
N LEU A 286 -17.86 11.99 6.91
CA LEU A 286 -18.41 10.64 6.98
C LEU A 286 -19.65 10.42 6.08
N ASN A 287 -20.28 11.50 5.60
CA ASN A 287 -21.34 11.42 4.60
C ASN A 287 -20.85 10.76 3.30
N VAL A 288 -19.61 11.06 2.88
CA VAL A 288 -19.02 10.45 1.67
C VAL A 288 -18.86 8.95 1.87
N CYS A 289 -18.43 8.51 3.05
CA CYS A 289 -18.34 7.10 3.39
C CYS A 289 -19.72 6.42 3.29
N MET A 290 -20.75 7.05 3.85
CA MET A 290 -22.10 6.48 3.88
C MET A 290 -22.83 6.47 2.54
N ASN A 291 -22.33 7.15 1.50
CA ASN A 291 -22.93 7.06 0.16
C ASN A 291 -22.85 5.63 -0.41
N CYS A 292 -21.76 4.91 -0.10
CA CYS A 292 -21.56 3.53 -0.54
C CYS A 292 -21.81 2.55 0.62
N HIS A 293 -21.36 2.87 1.83
CA HIS A 293 -21.43 1.97 2.98
C HIS A 293 -22.83 1.76 3.56
N LYS A 294 -23.89 2.41 3.05
CA LYS A 294 -25.27 1.99 3.37
C LYS A 294 -25.59 0.57 2.87
N ASN A 295 -25.11 0.25 1.66
CA ASN A 295 -25.36 -1.04 1.00
C ASN A 295 -24.19 -2.01 1.17
N ILE A 296 -22.99 -1.50 1.46
CA ILE A 296 -21.77 -2.28 1.66
C ILE A 296 -21.50 -2.43 3.16
N ALA A 297 -22.03 -3.52 3.72
CA ALA A 297 -22.01 -3.78 5.16
C ALA A 297 -21.05 -4.89 5.62
N GLU A 298 -20.29 -5.46 4.69
CA GLU A 298 -19.23 -6.44 4.91
C GLU A 298 -18.27 -6.42 3.71
N VAL A 299 -17.03 -6.86 3.90
CA VAL A 299 -16.07 -7.04 2.80
C VAL A 299 -16.23 -8.41 2.13
N ALA A 300 -15.73 -8.57 0.90
CA ALA A 300 -15.69 -9.86 0.24
C ALA A 300 -14.68 -10.81 0.89
N GLU A 301 -14.92 -12.12 0.86
CA GLU A 301 -13.99 -13.12 1.40
C GLU A 301 -12.62 -13.06 0.72
N ALA A 302 -12.60 -12.79 -0.59
CA ALA A 302 -11.37 -12.65 -1.37
C ALA A 302 -10.52 -11.41 -1.01
N THR A 303 -11.08 -10.45 -0.27
CA THR A 303 -10.37 -9.23 0.17
C THR A 303 -9.51 -9.50 1.42
N ALA A 304 -9.72 -10.61 2.11
CA ALA A 304 -8.91 -10.98 3.27
C ALA A 304 -7.45 -11.25 2.87
N THR A 305 -6.50 -10.76 3.66
CA THR A 305 -5.06 -11.03 3.51
C THR A 305 -4.58 -11.91 4.68
N PRO A 306 -3.36 -12.48 4.61
CA PRO A 306 -2.78 -13.21 5.74
C PRO A 306 -2.73 -12.40 7.04
N GLU A 307 -2.58 -11.07 6.93
CA GLU A 307 -2.51 -10.13 8.05
C GLU A 307 -3.89 -9.66 8.53
N TYR A 308 -4.85 -9.50 7.61
CA TYR A 308 -6.17 -8.93 7.90
C TYR A 308 -7.31 -9.84 7.40
N SER A 309 -8.00 -10.45 8.36
CA SER A 309 -9.15 -11.31 8.07
C SER A 309 -10.39 -10.53 7.64
N LYS A 310 -11.35 -11.20 7.00
CA LYS A 310 -12.69 -10.64 6.72
C LYS A 310 -13.34 -10.07 7.99
N ALA A 311 -13.30 -10.83 9.08
CA ALA A 311 -13.90 -10.43 10.35
C ALA A 311 -13.28 -9.13 10.89
N PHE A 312 -11.97 -8.95 10.72
CA PHE A 312 -11.28 -7.71 11.11
C PHE A 312 -11.81 -6.50 10.32
N TYR A 313 -11.95 -6.61 9.00
CA TYR A 313 -12.46 -5.51 8.18
C TYR A 313 -13.94 -5.22 8.44
N ASP A 314 -14.76 -6.26 8.62
CA ASP A 314 -16.18 -6.12 8.97
C ASP A 314 -16.35 -5.34 10.29
N GLU A 315 -15.45 -5.56 11.27
CA GLU A 315 -15.41 -4.77 12.51
C GLU A 315 -15.04 -3.30 12.26
N GLN A 316 -14.13 -2.99 11.32
CA GLN A 316 -13.79 -1.61 11.00
C GLN A 316 -14.96 -0.86 10.33
N ILE A 317 -15.72 -1.53 9.46
CA ILE A 317 -16.96 -0.97 8.88
C ILE A 317 -17.97 -0.69 9.98
N GLN A 318 -18.07 -1.57 10.98
CA GLN A 318 -18.96 -1.36 12.12
C GLN A 318 -18.58 -0.10 12.93
N LYS A 319 -17.28 0.22 13.08
CA LYS A 319 -16.84 1.48 13.72
C LYS A 319 -17.30 2.72 12.95
N LEU A 320 -17.30 2.66 11.62
CA LEU A 320 -17.87 3.74 10.79
C LEU A 320 -19.36 3.92 11.10
N TYR A 321 -20.14 2.84 11.16
CA TYR A 321 -21.56 2.90 11.50
C TYR A 321 -21.81 3.47 12.89
N THR A 322 -21.02 3.08 13.88
CA THR A 322 -21.08 3.67 15.22
C THR A 322 -20.82 5.18 15.17
N ALA A 323 -19.80 5.63 14.42
CA ALA A 323 -19.47 7.05 14.31
C ALA A 323 -20.59 7.88 13.67
N VAL A 324 -21.25 7.36 12.63
CA VAL A 324 -22.38 8.05 11.97
C VAL A 324 -23.75 7.78 12.61
N GLY A 325 -23.82 6.86 13.57
CA GLY A 325 -25.08 6.41 14.18
C GLY A 325 -25.98 5.60 13.26
N TRP A 326 -25.43 4.78 12.36
CA TRP A 326 -26.19 3.94 11.43
C TRP A 326 -26.57 2.59 12.05
N ASP A 327 -27.85 2.25 12.05
CA ASP A 327 -28.35 0.93 12.44
C ASP A 327 -28.48 0.03 11.20
N LYS A 328 -27.64 -1.00 11.11
CA LYS A 328 -27.63 -1.97 9.99
C LYS A 328 -28.91 -2.81 9.93
N ALA A 329 -29.56 -3.13 11.05
CA ALA A 329 -30.75 -3.95 11.08
C ALA A 329 -32.00 -3.14 10.70
N ALA A 330 -32.12 -1.93 11.26
CA ALA A 330 -33.23 -1.03 11.00
C ALA A 330 -33.06 -0.20 9.72
N GLN A 331 -31.87 -0.18 9.11
CA GLN A 331 -31.53 0.62 7.92
C GLN A 331 -31.86 2.11 8.10
N THR A 332 -31.65 2.63 9.31
CA THR A 332 -31.98 4.01 9.69
C THR A 332 -30.88 4.63 10.55
N TYR A 333 -30.81 5.96 10.55
CA TYR A 333 -29.92 6.69 11.45
C TYR A 333 -30.57 6.85 12.83
N THR A 334 -29.80 6.54 13.87
CA THR A 334 -30.21 6.64 15.29
C THR A 334 -30.19 8.08 15.82
N GLY A 335 -29.56 9.01 15.10
CA GLY A 335 -29.36 10.40 15.53
C GLY A 335 -28.22 10.61 16.53
N LYS A 336 -27.51 9.56 16.95
CA LYS A 336 -26.33 9.64 17.81
C LYS A 336 -25.06 9.59 16.95
N THR A 337 -24.30 10.68 16.91
CA THR A 337 -23.11 10.79 16.06
C THR A 337 -21.87 11.14 16.86
N GLU A 338 -20.74 10.54 16.52
CA GLU A 338 -19.43 10.86 17.07
C GLU A 338 -18.42 11.10 15.95
N PRO A 339 -17.68 12.23 15.96
CA PRO A 339 -16.69 12.50 14.92
C PRO A 339 -15.47 11.58 15.05
N VAL A 340 -15.01 11.04 13.93
CA VAL A 340 -13.77 10.25 13.88
C VAL A 340 -12.56 11.18 14.03
N LYS A 341 -11.75 10.95 15.06
CA LYS A 341 -10.55 11.74 15.37
C LYS A 341 -9.34 11.25 14.58
N TRP A 342 -9.33 11.52 13.28
CA TRP A 342 -8.22 11.15 12.40
C TRP A 342 -6.89 11.76 12.84
N VAL A 343 -5.81 10.99 12.69
CA VAL A 343 -4.43 11.48 12.91
C VAL A 343 -3.90 12.00 11.59
N ARG A 344 -3.65 13.31 11.51
CA ARG A 344 -3.10 13.95 10.32
C ARG A 344 -1.61 13.64 10.20
N ILE A 345 -1.21 13.01 9.09
CA ILE A 345 0.19 12.61 8.83
C ILE A 345 1.00 13.73 8.18
N HIS A 346 0.44 14.41 7.17
CA HIS A 346 1.16 15.46 6.43
C HIS A 346 0.91 16.81 7.10
N ASN A 347 1.91 17.27 7.84
CA ASN A 347 1.90 18.57 8.50
C ASN A 347 3.00 19.46 7.93
N LEU A 348 2.64 20.72 7.69
CA LEU A 348 3.58 21.80 7.45
C LEU A 348 3.40 22.81 8.59
N PRO A 349 4.47 23.53 8.97
CA PRO A 349 4.34 24.64 9.90
C PRO A 349 3.29 25.66 9.44
N ASP A 350 2.64 26.32 10.39
CA ASP A 350 1.54 27.27 10.15
C ASP A 350 1.97 28.54 9.41
N PHE A 351 3.23 28.93 9.55
CA PHE A 351 3.85 29.99 8.76
C PHE A 351 4.10 29.59 7.29
N VAL A 352 3.72 28.39 6.85
CA VAL A 352 3.80 27.99 5.43
C VAL A 352 2.42 28.01 4.80
N TYR A 353 2.27 28.85 3.78
CA TYR A 353 1.08 28.87 2.94
C TYR A 353 1.23 27.89 1.78
N PHE A 354 0.51 26.78 1.85
CA PHE A 354 0.38 25.81 0.75
C PHE A 354 -1.06 25.75 0.25
N ASN A 355 -1.23 25.74 -1.08
CA ASN A 355 -2.54 25.72 -1.72
C ASN A 355 -2.68 24.54 -2.70
N HIS A 356 -3.49 23.54 -2.35
CA HIS A 356 -3.73 22.37 -3.20
C HIS A 356 -4.30 22.73 -4.58
N SER A 357 -5.28 23.64 -4.66
CA SER A 357 -5.93 23.98 -5.94
C SER A 357 -4.96 24.53 -6.99
N GLN A 358 -3.92 25.26 -6.59
CA GLN A 358 -2.89 25.76 -7.50
C GLN A 358 -2.04 24.63 -8.07
N HIS A 359 -1.70 23.64 -7.26
CA HIS A 359 -0.88 22.51 -7.68
C HIS A 359 -1.69 21.47 -8.47
N VAL A 360 -2.94 21.23 -8.09
CA VAL A 360 -3.79 20.19 -8.68
C VAL A 360 -4.54 20.69 -9.91
N THR A 361 -5.13 21.88 -9.87
CA THR A 361 -6.00 22.37 -10.94
C THR A 361 -5.24 23.24 -11.93
N VAL A 362 -4.38 24.15 -11.46
CA VAL A 362 -3.63 25.07 -12.34
C VAL A 362 -2.40 24.38 -12.91
N ALA A 363 -1.52 23.83 -12.06
CA ALA A 363 -0.33 23.13 -12.53
C ALA A 363 -0.64 21.71 -13.06
N GLY A 364 -1.78 21.12 -12.67
CA GLY A 364 -2.18 19.80 -13.13
C GLY A 364 -1.17 18.72 -12.75
N LEU A 365 -0.64 18.78 -11.53
CA LEU A 365 0.28 17.78 -10.99
C LEU A 365 -0.47 16.52 -10.57
N GLU A 366 0.16 15.37 -10.78
CA GLU A 366 -0.35 14.09 -10.31
C GLU A 366 -0.20 13.95 -8.79
N CYS A 367 -1.18 13.32 -8.15
CA CYS A 367 -1.24 13.20 -6.68
C CYS A 367 -0.03 12.40 -6.15
N GLN A 368 0.35 11.37 -6.91
CA GLN A 368 1.42 10.42 -6.57
C GLN A 368 2.80 11.07 -6.53
N THR A 369 3.01 12.17 -7.27
CA THR A 369 4.28 12.91 -7.25
C THR A 369 4.60 13.47 -5.87
N CYS A 370 3.56 13.84 -5.10
CA CYS A 370 3.73 14.41 -3.75
C CYS A 370 3.45 13.39 -2.64
N HIS A 371 2.43 12.54 -2.81
CA HIS A 371 1.97 11.62 -1.77
C HIS A 371 2.43 10.17 -1.95
N GLY A 372 3.17 9.86 -3.03
CA GLY A 372 3.57 8.48 -3.37
C GLY A 372 2.43 7.68 -4.01
N PRO A 373 2.66 6.40 -4.35
CA PRO A 373 1.64 5.50 -4.90
C PRO A 373 0.62 5.09 -3.83
N VAL A 374 -0.25 6.02 -3.44
CA VAL A 374 -1.23 5.85 -2.36
C VAL A 374 -2.21 4.70 -2.61
N GLU A 375 -2.50 4.41 -3.88
CA GLU A 375 -3.30 3.26 -4.31
C GLU A 375 -2.69 1.90 -3.93
N THR A 376 -1.43 1.86 -3.50
CA THR A 376 -0.77 0.64 -3.02
C THR A 376 -0.72 0.53 -1.49
N TYR A 377 -1.17 1.57 -0.76
CA TYR A 377 -0.98 1.68 0.67
C TYR A 377 -2.18 1.13 1.46
N GLU A 378 -1.91 0.07 2.22
CA GLU A 378 -2.86 -0.49 3.19
C GLU A 378 -3.05 0.44 4.39
N VAL A 379 -1.95 1.00 4.90
CA VAL A 379 -1.97 2.09 5.89
C VAL A 379 -1.24 3.27 5.28
N GLN A 380 -1.83 4.45 5.39
CA GLN A 380 -1.24 5.65 4.81
C GLN A 380 0.07 6.03 5.51
N LYS A 381 1.09 6.36 4.72
CA LYS A 381 2.38 6.86 5.19
C LYS A 381 2.81 8.13 4.45
N GLN A 382 3.72 8.89 5.06
CA GLN A 382 4.33 10.04 4.42
C GLN A 382 5.45 9.62 3.46
N PHE A 383 5.28 9.88 2.16
CA PHE A 383 6.25 9.54 1.11
C PHE A 383 7.34 10.62 0.95
N ALA A 384 6.91 11.84 0.64
CA ALA A 384 7.82 12.97 0.44
C ALA A 384 8.26 13.58 1.79
N PRO A 385 9.48 14.14 1.89
CA PRO A 385 9.96 14.74 3.12
C PRO A 385 9.26 16.07 3.43
N LEU A 386 8.69 16.74 2.42
CA LEU A 386 8.02 18.03 2.53
C LEU A 386 8.88 19.14 3.16
N THR A 387 10.21 19.00 3.08
CA THR A 387 11.16 20.02 3.51
C THR A 387 11.25 21.16 2.49
N MET A 388 11.66 22.35 2.95
CA MET A 388 11.80 23.53 2.09
C MET A 388 12.65 23.27 0.84
N GLY A 389 13.78 22.55 1.00
CA GLY A 389 14.67 22.21 -0.12
C GLY A 389 13.97 21.38 -1.19
N TRP A 390 13.11 20.44 -0.79
CA TRP A 390 12.32 19.62 -1.71
C TRP A 390 11.32 20.48 -2.50
N CYS A 391 10.62 21.42 -1.85
CA CYS A 391 9.71 22.36 -2.52
C CYS A 391 10.45 23.24 -3.55
N ILE A 392 11.59 23.81 -3.15
CA ILE A 392 12.40 24.69 -4.01
C ILE A 392 12.92 23.92 -5.23
N ASP A 393 13.44 22.71 -5.03
CA ASP A 393 13.97 21.91 -6.12
C ASP A 393 12.87 21.49 -7.10
N CYS A 394 11.66 21.19 -6.61
CA CYS A 394 10.50 20.94 -7.46
C CYS A 394 10.16 22.18 -8.29
N HIS A 395 10.09 23.36 -7.66
CA HIS A 395 9.77 24.63 -8.36
C HIS A 395 10.82 25.04 -9.40
N ARG A 396 12.09 24.64 -9.21
CA ARG A 396 13.18 24.88 -10.17
C ARG A 396 13.13 23.96 -11.39
N LYS A 397 12.53 22.78 -11.27
CA LYS A 397 12.56 21.73 -12.31
C LYS A 397 11.22 21.56 -13.02
N THR A 398 10.14 22.05 -12.43
CA THR A 398 8.78 21.83 -12.94
C THR A 398 8.37 22.98 -13.86
N ASP A 399 8.03 22.64 -15.09
CA ASP A 399 7.46 23.58 -16.06
C ASP A 399 6.01 23.93 -15.70
N VAL A 400 5.66 25.20 -15.91
CA VAL A 400 4.30 25.70 -15.72
C VAL A 400 3.49 25.40 -16.98
N LYS A 401 2.31 24.80 -16.81
CA LYS A 401 1.34 24.64 -17.90
C LYS A 401 0.76 26.02 -18.27
N MET A 402 1.16 26.53 -19.42
CA MET A 402 0.77 27.87 -19.89
C MET A 402 -0.19 27.80 -21.09
N GLU A 403 -0.24 26.65 -21.75
CA GLU A 403 -1.10 26.38 -22.90
C GLU A 403 -2.58 26.43 -22.49
N GLY A 404 -3.37 27.23 -23.21
CA GLY A 404 -4.81 27.36 -22.96
C GLY A 404 -5.19 28.29 -21.79
N ASN A 405 -4.23 28.98 -21.18
CA ASN A 405 -4.51 29.96 -20.13
C ASN A 405 -4.19 31.40 -20.58
N GLU A 406 -5.24 32.14 -20.93
CA GLU A 406 -5.13 33.53 -21.41
C GLU A 406 -4.45 34.47 -20.40
N TYR A 407 -4.54 34.18 -19.10
CA TYR A 407 -3.87 34.95 -18.06
C TYR A 407 -2.34 34.96 -18.25
N TYR A 408 -1.77 33.85 -18.70
CA TYR A 408 -0.32 33.73 -18.88
C TYR A 408 0.19 34.20 -20.24
N ALA A 409 -0.67 34.53 -21.21
CA ALA A 409 -0.23 34.85 -22.57
C ALA A 409 0.80 36.00 -22.61
N LYS A 410 0.53 37.09 -21.88
CA LYS A 410 1.45 38.25 -21.81
C LYS A 410 2.71 37.94 -20.99
N ILE A 411 2.55 37.29 -19.85
CA ILE A 411 3.66 36.93 -18.96
C ILE A 411 4.61 35.95 -19.65
N HIS A 412 4.07 34.97 -20.36
CA HIS A 412 4.82 34.01 -21.15
C HIS A 412 5.65 34.72 -22.21
N ALA A 413 5.04 35.59 -23.04
CA ALA A 413 5.77 36.30 -24.08
C ALA A 413 6.92 37.16 -23.54
N GLU A 414 6.70 37.88 -22.43
CA GLU A 414 7.72 38.73 -21.81
C GLU A 414 8.84 37.93 -21.13
N LEU A 415 8.49 36.92 -20.33
CA LEU A 415 9.46 36.13 -19.58
C LEU A 415 10.23 35.15 -20.47
N SER A 416 9.58 34.51 -21.44
CA SER A 416 10.25 33.66 -22.43
C SER A 416 11.28 34.46 -23.24
N LYS A 417 10.96 35.70 -23.62
CA LYS A 417 11.92 36.61 -24.26
C LYS A 417 13.09 37.00 -23.33
N LYS A 418 12.81 37.26 -22.05
CA LYS A 418 13.82 37.64 -21.06
C LYS A 418 14.81 36.51 -20.76
N TYR A 419 14.31 35.29 -20.61
CA TYR A 419 15.10 34.13 -20.22
C TYR A 419 15.60 33.29 -21.40
N GLY A 420 15.09 33.54 -22.62
CA GLY A 420 15.47 32.81 -23.82
C GLY A 420 15.03 31.34 -23.82
N VAL A 421 13.91 31.04 -23.15
CA VAL A 421 13.35 29.67 -23.02
C VAL A 421 11.92 29.62 -23.54
N GLU A 422 11.52 28.49 -24.12
CA GLU A 422 10.14 28.27 -24.56
C GLU A 422 9.22 27.91 -23.40
N LYS A 423 9.74 27.23 -22.36
CA LYS A 423 8.99 26.84 -21.17
C LYS A 423 9.56 27.55 -19.94
N LEU A 424 8.65 28.00 -19.08
CA LEU A 424 8.99 28.68 -17.84
C LEU A 424 8.72 27.74 -16.67
N THR A 425 9.65 27.72 -15.73
CA THR A 425 9.50 27.02 -14.46
C THR A 425 8.79 27.90 -13.43
N ALA A 426 8.24 27.27 -12.38
CA ALA A 426 7.64 28.02 -11.28
C ALA A 426 8.65 29.01 -10.65
N ALA A 427 9.94 28.64 -10.61
CA ALA A 427 11.01 29.52 -10.16
C ALA A 427 11.16 30.79 -11.02
N GLN A 428 11.06 30.68 -12.35
CA GLN A 428 11.14 31.83 -13.26
C GLN A 428 9.91 32.74 -13.19
N MET A 429 8.77 32.23 -12.71
CA MET A 429 7.57 33.04 -12.42
C MET A 429 7.59 33.68 -11.02
N GLY A 430 8.72 33.61 -10.31
CA GLY A 430 8.87 34.17 -8.96
C GLY A 430 8.34 33.26 -7.85
N GLY A 431 8.13 31.97 -8.11
CA GLY A 431 7.71 30.96 -7.11
C GLY A 431 8.78 30.59 -6.08
N LEU A 432 9.81 31.42 -5.92
CA LEU A 432 10.89 31.29 -4.92
C LEU A 432 10.98 32.53 -4.01
N GLU A 433 10.03 33.45 -4.10
CA GLU A 433 9.96 34.62 -3.22
C GLU A 433 9.41 34.25 -1.84
N CYS A 434 10.05 34.71 -0.76
CA CYS A 434 9.67 34.36 0.61
C CYS A 434 8.19 34.66 0.92
N GLY A 435 7.70 35.82 0.47
CA GLY A 435 6.33 36.30 0.74
C GLY A 435 5.23 35.53 0.01
N LYS A 436 5.56 34.66 -0.95
CA LYS A 436 4.58 33.81 -1.65
C LYS A 436 4.39 32.45 -0.99
N CYS A 437 5.28 32.08 -0.08
CA CYS A 437 5.26 30.77 0.59
C CYS A 437 5.07 30.88 2.11
N HIS A 438 5.50 31.98 2.72
CA HIS A 438 5.54 32.10 4.19
C HIS A 438 4.53 33.09 4.81
N TYR A 439 3.81 33.81 3.96
CA TYR A 439 2.80 34.81 4.31
C TYR A 439 1.70 34.80 3.24
#